data_AF-A0AAW0IX77-F1
#
_entry.id   AF-A0AAW0IX77-F1
#
_cell.length_a   1.000
_cell.length_b   1.000
_cell.length_c   1.000
_cell.angle_alpha   90.00
_cell.angle_beta   90.00
_cell.angle_gamma   90.00
#
_symmetry.space_group_name_H-M   'P 1'
#
loop_
_entity.id
_entity.type
_entity.pdbx_description
1 polymer ?
#
loop_
_entity_poly.entity_id
_entity_poly.type
_entity_poly.pdbx_seq_one_letter_code
_entity_poly.pdbx_strand_id
1 'polypeptide(L)' 'MPKNIVIGSHVWVGDLELVWIDGQIVNVNGEEVEIQTSNGKTIS' A
#
# COMPACT_ATOMS: atom_id res chain seq x y z
N MET A 1 12.39 -2.23 -16.97
CA MET A 1 11.76 -3.37 -16.27
C MET A 1 10.31 -2.99 -16.01
N PRO A 2 9.30 -3.83 -16.35
CA PRO A 2 7.92 -3.51 -16.05
C PRO A 2 7.74 -3.50 -14.52
N LYS A 3 7.12 -2.44 -13.98
CA LYS A 3 6.75 -2.35 -12.57
C LYS A 3 5.50 -3.21 -12.37
N ASN A 4 5.68 -4.50 -12.15
CA ASN A 4 4.57 -5.37 -11.80
C ASN A 4 4.23 -5.13 -10.32
N ILE A 5 3.16 -4.37 -10.07
CA ILE A 5 2.58 -4.22 -8.75
C ILE A 5 1.71 -5.46 -8.51
N VAL A 6 2.00 -6.21 -7.45
CA VAL A 6 1.37 -7.50 -7.16
C VAL A 6 0.51 -7.38 -5.91
N ILE A 7 -0.76 -7.76 -6.01
CA ILE A 7 -1.69 -7.88 -4.86
C ILE A 7 -1.08 -8.82 -3.81
N GLY A 8 -1.14 -8.44 -2.54
CA GLY A 8 -0.52 -9.16 -1.42
C GLY A 8 0.91 -8.74 -1.11
N SER A 9 1.52 -7.85 -1.91
CA SER A 9 2.85 -7.31 -1.60
C SER A 9 2.80 -6.44 -0.35
N HIS A 10 3.79 -6.60 0.53
CA HIS A 10 4.02 -5.69 1.66
C HIS A 10 4.75 -4.43 1.20
N VAL A 11 4.26 -3.29 1.64
CA VAL A 11 4.76 -1.96 1.33
C VAL A 11 4.87 -1.12 2.59
N TRP A 12 5.72 -0.10 2.54
CA TRP A 12 5.82 0.92 3.58
C TRP A 12 5.18 2.21 3.07
N VAL A 13 4.25 2.76 3.85
CA VAL A 13 3.57 4.01 3.57
C VAL A 13 4.05 5.06 4.57
N GLY A 14 4.34 6.27 4.10
CA GLY A 14 4.68 7.38 5.00
C GLY A 14 3.45 7.82 5.80
N ASP A 15 3.57 7.83 7.12
CA ASP A 15 2.54 8.34 8.03
C ASP A 15 3.11 9.53 8.82
N LEU A 16 2.33 10.61 8.95
CA LEU A 16 2.77 11.86 9.60
C LEU A 16 3.00 11.69 11.11
N GLU A 17 2.36 10.71 11.75
CA GLU A 17 2.46 10.43 13.19
C GLU A 17 3.50 9.35 13.50
N LEU A 18 3.65 8.36 12.61
CA LEU A 18 4.48 7.17 12.84
C LEU A 18 5.77 7.10 12.00
N VAL A 19 6.04 8.11 11.15
CA VAL A 19 7.16 8.18 10.19
C VAL A 19 7.02 7.18 9.03
N TRP A 20 6.73 5.91 9.30
CA TRP A 20 6.36 4.88 8.33
C TRP A 20 5.39 3.87 8.96
N ILE A 21 4.41 3.42 8.19
CA ILE A 21 3.50 2.33 8.55
C ILE A 21 3.54 1.24 7.48
N ASP A 22 3.48 -0.02 7.91
CA ASP A 22 3.38 -1.14 6.99
C ASP A 22 1.95 -1.29 6.45
N GLY A 23 1.86 -1.77 5.21
CA GLY A 23 0.58 -2.08 4.59
C GLY A 23 0.72 -3.14 3.53
N GLN A 24 -0.42 -3.65 3.08
CA GLN A 24 -0.51 -4.65 2.04
C GLN A 24 -1.37 -4.15 0.90
N ILE A 25 -0.94 -4.42 -0.33
CA ILE A 25 -1.72 -4.12 -1.52
C ILE A 25 -2.92 -5.06 -1.58
N VAL A 26 -4.12 -4.49 -1.55
CA VAL A 26 -5.38 -5.26 -1.62
C VAL A 26 -6.03 -5.15 -2.99
N ASN A 27 -5.73 -4.09 -3.75
CA ASN A 27 -6.28 -3.89 -5.09
C ASN A 27 -5.30 -3.11 -5.99
N VAL A 28 -5.38 -3.36 -7.30
CA VAL A 28 -4.62 -2.64 -8.32
C VAL A 28 -5.54 -2.39 -9.51
N ASN A 29 -5.87 -1.12 -9.75
CA ASN A 29 -6.73 -0.66 -10.84
C ASN A 29 -5.93 0.22 -11.80
N GLY A 30 -5.19 -0.42 -12.71
CA GLY A 30 -4.32 0.30 -13.65
C GLY A 30 -3.15 0.97 -12.93
N GLU A 31 -3.24 2.28 -12.73
CA GLU A 31 -2.24 3.09 -12.01
C GLU A 31 -2.63 3.39 -10.55
N GLU A 32 -3.86 3.08 -10.15
CA GLU A 32 -4.36 3.26 -8.78
C GLU A 32 -4.13 1.98 -7.96
N VAL A 33 -3.72 2.13 -6.69
CA VAL A 33 -3.36 1.00 -5.82
C VAL A 33 -3.99 1.20 -4.46
N GLU A 34 -4.83 0.26 -4.06
CA GLU A 34 -5.39 0.28 -2.71
C GLU A 34 -4.48 -0.49 -1.75
N ILE A 35 -4.09 0.16 -0.67
CA ILE A 35 -3.23 -0.36 0.38
C ILE A 35 -4.01 -0.38 1.69
N GLN A 36 -4.10 -1.55 2.31
CA GLN A 36 -4.60 -1.69 3.67
C GLN A 36 -3.42 -1.62 4.63
N THR A 37 -3.40 -0.60 5.48
CA THR A 37 -2.34 -0.41 6.48
C THR A 37 -2.63 -1.18 7.77
N SER A 38 -1.59 -1.46 8.55
CA SER A 38 -1.69 -2.22 9.80
C SER A 38 -2.49 -1.50 10.90
N ASN A 39 -2.67 -0.16 10.80
CA ASN A 39 -3.54 0.60 11.70
C ASN A 39 -5.03 0.54 11.31
N GLY A 40 -5.38 -0.21 10.26
CA GLY A 40 -6.76 -0.40 9.80
C GLY A 40 -7.24 0.67 8.81
N LYS A 41 -6.41 1.63 8.41
CA LYS A 41 -6.74 2.62 7.39
C LYS A 41 -6.47 2.07 5.98
N THR A 42 -7.34 2.39 5.04
CA THR A 42 -7.13 2.14 3.60
C THR A 42 -6.68 3.41 2.90
N ILE A 43 -5.71 3.28 1.99
CA ILE A 43 -5.12 4.36 1.19
C ILE A 43 -5.21 3.95 -0.29
N SER A 44 -5.56 4.88 -1.18
CA SER A 44 -5.62 4.70 -2.64
C SER A 44 -4.74 5.69 -3.39
#